data_AF-A0A7J8M5L8-F1
#
_entry.id   AF-A0A7J8M5L8-F1
#
_cell.length_a   1.000
_cell.length_b   1.000
_cell.length_c   1.000
_cell.angle_alpha   90.00
_cell.angle_beta   90.00
_cell.angle_gamma   90.00
#
_symmetry.space_group_name_H-M   'P 1'
#
loop_
_entity.id
_entity.type
_entity.pdbx_description
1 polymer ?
#
loop_
_entity_poly.entity_id
_entity_poly.type
_entity_poly.pdbx_seq_one_letter_code
_entity_poly.pdbx_strand_id
1 'polypeptide(L)' 'MVLIQTDSLKAAIAIQEGASRISNSTLLRRIEQILTKVKQWKIQHIPW' A
#
# COMPACT_ATOMS: atom_id res chain seq x y z
N MET A 1 -1.97 -11.08 10.43
CA MET A 1 -2.44 -10.41 9.21
C MET A 1 -2.73 -8.96 9.54
N VAL A 2 -2.08 -8.01 8.85
CA VAL A 2 -2.30 -6.57 9.04
C VAL A 2 -3.37 -6.09 8.05
N LEU A 3 -4.43 -5.45 8.54
CA LEU A 3 -5.43 -4.81 7.69
C LEU A 3 -5.18 -3.30 7.69
N ILE A 4 -4.98 -2.74 6.49
CA ILE A 4 -4.79 -1.31 6.27
C ILE A 4 -6.06 -0.78 5.63
N GLN A 5 -6.68 0.22 6.26
CA GLN A 5 -7.91 0.83 5.78
C GLN A 5 -7.62 2.29 5.42
N THR A 6 -8.14 2.73 4.28
CA THR A 6 -7.99 4.11 3.82
C THR A 6 -9.24 4.57 3.09
N ASP A 7 -9.62 5.82 3.30
CA ASP A 7 -10.64 6.57 2.56
C ASP A 7 -10.12 7.11 1.21
N SER A 8 -8.81 7.03 0.99
CA SER A 8 -8.18 7.47 -0.25
C SER A 8 -8.09 6.31 -1.25
N LEU A 9 -9.01 6.30 -2.23
CA LEU A 9 -8.95 5.36 -3.35
C LEU A 9 -7.59 5.42 -4.07
N LYS A 10 -7.04 6.63 -4.24
CA LYS A 10 -5.72 6.81 -4.86
C LYS A 10 -4.60 6.15 -4.06
N ALA A 11 -4.62 6.24 -2.73
CA ALA A 11 -3.63 5.59 -1.88
C ALA A 11 -3.77 4.06 -1.92
N ALA A 12 -5.00 3.55 -1.89
CA ALA A 12 -5.28 2.12 -2.01
C ALA A 12 -4.71 1.55 -3.32
N ILE A 13 -5.01 2.19 -4.45
CA ILE A 13 -4.50 1.81 -5.77
C ILE A 13 -2.98 1.93 -5.82
N ALA A 14 -2.40 3.04 -5.35
CA ALA A 14 -0.96 3.26 -5.41
C ALA A 14 -0.16 2.23 -4.59
N ILE A 15 -0.68 1.79 -3.44
CA ILE A 15 -0.03 0.75 -2.62
C ILE A 15 -0.20 -0.63 -3.28
N GLN A 16 -1.35 -0.89 -3.89
CA GLN A 16 -1.62 -2.16 -4.56
C GLN A 16 -0.83 -2.32 -5.87
N GLU A 17 -0.68 -1.24 -6.64
CA GLU A 17 0.11 -1.19 -7.89
C GLU A 17 1.61 -0.97 -7.64
N GLY A 18 1.99 -0.16 -6.64
CA GLY A 18 3.38 0.09 -6.26
C GLY A 18 4.09 -1.16 -5.77
N ALA A 19 3.37 -2.06 -5.07
CA ALA A 19 3.86 -3.40 -4.77
C ALA A 19 4.26 -4.21 -6.03
N SER A 20 3.80 -3.81 -7.22
CA SER A 20 4.06 -4.47 -8.51
C SER A 20 4.95 -3.66 -9.47
N ARG A 21 5.19 -2.36 -9.26
CA ARG A 21 5.90 -1.50 -10.23
C ARG A 21 6.76 -0.45 -9.55
N ILE A 22 7.97 -0.23 -10.08
CA ILE A 22 8.97 0.73 -9.60
C ILE A 22 8.36 2.14 -9.55
N SER A 23 7.92 2.56 -8.36
CA SER A 23 7.47 3.93 -8.12
C SER A 23 8.67 4.87 -8.00
N ASN A 24 8.57 6.06 -8.60
CA ASN A 24 9.53 7.16 -8.41
C ASN A 24 9.32 7.91 -7.09
N SER A 25 8.25 7.62 -6.34
CA SER A 25 8.00 8.22 -5.04
C SER A 25 8.84 7.53 -3.96
N THR A 26 9.70 8.29 -3.30
CA THR A 26 10.49 7.82 -2.14
C THR A 26 9.60 7.32 -1.00
N LEU A 27 8.41 7.93 -0.83
CA LEU A 27 7.44 7.52 0.18
C LEU A 27 6.88 6.13 -0.14
N LEU A 28 6.43 5.90 -1.39
CA LEU A 28 5.90 4.60 -1.81
C LEU A 28 6.95 3.50 -1.69
N ARG A 29 8.20 3.76 -2.08
CA ARG A 29 9.30 2.79 -1.89
C ARG A 29 9.50 2.40 -0.42
N ARG A 30 9.42 3.36 0.51
CA ARG A 30 9.51 3.05 1.95
C ARG A 30 8.33 2.22 2.43
N ILE A 31 7.12 2.54 1.96
CA ILE A 31 5.92 1.77 2.28
C ILE A 31 6.07 0.33 1.75
N GLU A 32 6.49 0.14 0.50
CA GLU A 32 6.77 -1.18 -0.10
C GLU A 32 7.82 -1.98 0.70
N GLN A 33 8.92 -1.34 1.12
CA GLN A 33 9.95 -1.98 1.95
C GLN A 33 9.43 -2.41 3.33
N ILE A 34 8.47 -1.68 3.90
CA ILE A 34 7.81 -2.07 5.14
C ILE A 34 6.86 -3.23 4.87
N LEU A 35 6.03 -3.12 3.84
CA LEU A 35 5.02 -4.13 3.48
C LEU A 35 5.65 -5.47 3.08
N THR A 36 6.83 -5.47 2.45
CA THR A 36 7.58 -6.71 2.15
C THR A 36 8.11 -7.42 3.41
N LYS A 37 8.36 -6.69 4.50
CA LYS A 37 8.73 -7.29 5.80
C LYS A 37 7.50 -7.82 6.56
N VAL A 38 6.31 -7.34 6.22
CA VAL A 38 5.05 -7.81 6.81
C VAL A 38 4.56 -9.03 6.01
N LYS A 39 4.80 -10.24 6.52
CA LYS A 39 4.48 -11.51 5.83
C LYS A 39 3.03 -11.63 5.29
N GLN A 40 2.07 -10.97 5.93
CA GLN A 40 0.65 -11.01 5.55
C GLN A 40 -0.04 -9.68 5.83
N TRP A 41 -0.39 -8.95 4.77
CA TRP A 41 -1.15 -7.71 4.84
C TRP A 41 -2.21 -7.65 3.75
N LYS A 42 -3.23 -6.81 3.98
CA LYS A 42 -4.27 -6.49 3.02
C LYS A 42 -4.60 -5.00 3.14
N ILE A 43 -4.75 -4.32 2.01
CA ILE A 43 -5.28 -2.97 1.96
C ILE A 43 -6.73 -2.99 1.51
N GLN A 44 -7.56 -2.13 2.11
CA GLN A 44 -8.96 -1.96 1.76
C GLN A 44 -9.30 -0.48 1.71
N HIS A 45 -9.88 -0.05 0.59
CA HIS A 45 -10.51 1.25 0.50
C HIS A 45 -11.88 1.23 1.20
N ILE A 46 -12.14 2.21 2.05
CA ILE A 46 -13.43 2.41 2.70
C ILE A 46 -13.92 3.79 2.31
N PRO A 47 -14.89 3.90 1.38
CA PRO A 47 -15.51 5.19 1.12
C PRO A 47 -16.19 5.63 2.41
N TRP A 48 -15.77 6.78 2.93
CA TRP A 48 -16.40 7.40 4.09
C TRP A 48 -17.73 8.03 3.69
#